data_AF-T0YT26-F1
#
_entry.id   AF-T0YT26-F1
#
_cell.length_a   1.000
_cell.length_b   1.000
_cell.length_c   1.000
_cell.angle_alpha   90.00
_cell.angle_beta   90.00
_cell.angle_gamma   90.00
#
_symmetry.space_group_name_H-M   'P 1'
#
loop_
_entity.id
_entity.type
_entity.pdbx_description
1 polymer ?
#
loop_
_entity_poly.entity_id
_entity_poly.type
_entity_poly.pdbx_seq_one_letter_code
_entity_poly.pdbx_strand_id
1 'polypeptide(L)'
;RRQASLDRSIVRAVRERYRAGTASATALTSADLNAERAAFRWHQAQLGASLATAHLAGVIGLPPAALTGVRLSFAIFRRLRAPQALDADERRALRERPAVRKALAQYNAAQYRLKAAVDGLINGVKVVPGYALNQQTDNYSLALKTHPPLFNQHQG
;
A
#
# COMPACT_ATOMS: atom_id res chain seq x y z
N ARG A 1 -16.26 24.87 -13.81
CA ARG A 1 -16.40 26.32 -14.14
C ARG A 1 -17.40 26.57 -15.27
N ARG A 2 -17.18 26.07 -16.50
CA ARG A 2 -18.06 26.35 -17.65
C ARG A 2 -19.54 26.01 -17.42
N GLN A 3 -19.83 24.84 -16.85
CA GLN A 3 -21.21 24.45 -16.52
C GLN A 3 -21.86 25.41 -15.51
N ALA A 4 -21.19 25.70 -14.38
CA ALA A 4 -21.70 26.63 -13.38
C ALA A 4 -21.93 28.06 -13.94
N SER A 5 -21.12 28.53 -14.89
CA SER A 5 -21.37 29.81 -15.56
C SER A 5 -22.57 29.78 -16.51
N LEU A 6 -22.78 28.65 -17.20
CA LEU A 6 -23.95 28.45 -18.07
C LEU A 6 -25.24 28.41 -17.24
N ASP A 7 -25.23 27.70 -16.12
CA ASP A 7 -26.41 27.60 -15.25
C ASP A 7 -26.79 28.98 -14.64
N ARG A 8 -25.79 29.83 -14.33
CA ARG A 8 -26.06 31.23 -13.93
C ARG A 8 -26.64 32.09 -15.06
N SER A 9 -26.27 31.85 -16.32
CA SER A 9 -26.91 32.54 -17.44
C SER A 9 -28.35 32.07 -17.65
N ILE A 10 -28.63 30.78 -17.45
CA ILE A 10 -29.98 30.22 -17.52
C ILE A 10 -30.86 30.84 -16.43
N VAL A 11 -30.37 30.92 -15.19
CA VAL A 11 -31.07 31.61 -14.09
C VAL A 11 -31.44 33.05 -14.45
N ARG A 12 -30.51 33.82 -15.05
CA ARG A 12 -30.78 35.20 -15.46
C ARG A 12 -31.90 35.29 -16.49
N ALA A 13 -31.84 34.46 -17.53
CA ALA A 13 -32.87 34.43 -18.57
C ALA A 13 -34.25 33.99 -18.03
N VAL A 14 -34.29 33.00 -17.13
CA VAL A 14 -35.54 32.55 -16.50
C VAL A 14 -36.11 33.63 -15.57
N ARG A 15 -35.25 34.36 -14.84
CA ARG A 15 -35.66 35.45 -13.96
C ARG A 15 -36.25 36.63 -14.73
N GLU A 16 -35.69 36.98 -15.89
CA GLU A 16 -36.27 38.00 -16.78
C GLU A 16 -37.66 37.58 -17.28
N ARG A 17 -37.81 36.33 -17.72
CA ARG A 17 -39.10 35.79 -18.15
C ARG A 17 -40.13 35.75 -17.03
N TYR A 18 -39.72 35.40 -15.82
CA TYR A 18 -40.58 35.45 -14.63
C TYR A 18 -41.06 36.87 -14.34
N ARG A 19 -40.16 37.86 -14.38
CA ARG A 19 -40.52 39.28 -14.22
C ARG A 19 -41.46 39.79 -15.31
N ALA A 20 -41.33 39.28 -16.53
CA ALA A 20 -42.23 39.56 -17.63
C ALA A 20 -43.56 38.75 -17.57
N GLY A 21 -43.76 37.93 -16.53
CA GLY A 21 -44.97 37.09 -16.38
C GLY A 21 -45.04 35.87 -17.30
N THR A 22 -43.98 35.58 -18.06
CA THR A 22 -43.93 34.50 -19.06
C THR A 22 -43.32 33.19 -18.56
N ALA A 23 -42.85 33.16 -17.31
CA ALA A 23 -42.36 31.95 -16.65
C ALA A 23 -42.99 31.80 -15.26
N SER A 24 -43.14 30.56 -14.79
CA SER A 24 -43.67 30.26 -13.46
C SER A 24 -42.62 30.47 -12.36
N ALA A 25 -43.08 30.66 -11.12
CA ALA A 25 -42.19 30.69 -9.95
C ALA A 25 -41.42 29.35 -9.79
N THR A 26 -42.07 28.22 -10.09
CA THR A 26 -41.45 26.89 -10.03
C THR A 26 -40.29 26.73 -11.02
N ALA A 27 -40.39 27.34 -12.22
CA ALA A 27 -39.31 27.34 -13.20
C ALA A 27 -38.10 28.14 -12.70
N LEU A 28 -38.33 29.30 -12.05
CA LEU A 28 -37.27 30.10 -11.44
C LEU A 28 -36.58 29.34 -10.29
N THR A 29 -37.35 28.76 -9.36
CA THR A 29 -36.80 27.98 -8.25
C THR A 29 -35.99 26.78 -8.73
N SER A 30 -36.46 26.08 -9.77
CA SER A 30 -35.73 24.95 -10.35
C SER A 30 -34.41 25.36 -10.99
N ALA A 31 -34.40 26.50 -11.68
CA ALA A 31 -33.17 27.06 -12.27
C ALA A 31 -32.16 27.46 -11.19
N ASP A 32 -32.62 28.14 -10.13
CA ASP A 32 -31.77 28.54 -9.00
C ASP A 32 -31.14 27.31 -8.30
N LEU A 33 -31.95 26.29 -7.97
CA LEU A 33 -31.46 25.05 -7.36
C LEU A 33 -30.42 24.33 -8.24
N ASN A 34 -30.62 24.31 -9.55
CA ASN A 34 -29.67 23.68 -10.47
C ASN A 34 -28.35 24.45 -10.51
N ALA A 35 -28.38 25.79 -10.51
CA ALA A 35 -27.19 26.62 -10.47
C ALA A 35 -26.41 26.46 -9.15
N GLU A 36 -27.11 26.37 -8.01
CA GLU A 36 -26.50 26.10 -6.70
C GLU A 36 -25.83 24.71 -6.68
N ARG A 37 -26.52 23.68 -7.16
CA ARG A 37 -25.94 22.32 -7.28
C ARG A 37 -24.70 22.31 -8.15
N ALA A 38 -24.71 23.01 -9.28
CA ALA A 38 -23.56 23.11 -10.18
C ALA A 38 -22.38 23.84 -9.52
N ALA A 39 -22.65 24.91 -8.77
CA ALA A 39 -21.63 25.63 -8.01
C ALA A 39 -21.04 24.74 -6.91
N PHE A 40 -21.88 24.06 -6.13
CA PHE A 40 -21.44 23.14 -5.09
C PHE A 40 -20.56 22.00 -5.63
N ARG A 41 -21.00 21.33 -6.71
CA ARG A 41 -20.20 20.30 -7.39
C ARG A 41 -18.85 20.83 -7.86
N TRP A 42 -18.81 22.07 -8.36
CA TRP A 42 -17.56 22.69 -8.77
C TRP A 42 -16.61 22.92 -7.58
N HIS A 43 -17.11 23.43 -6.46
CA HIS A 43 -16.32 23.62 -5.24
C HIS A 43 -15.82 22.28 -4.67
N GLN A 44 -16.66 21.25 -4.64
CA GLN A 44 -16.24 19.91 -4.22
C GLN A 44 -15.14 19.35 -5.13
N ALA A 45 -15.27 19.48 -6.44
CA ALA A 45 -14.24 19.06 -7.38
C ALA A 45 -12.91 19.82 -7.18
N GLN A 46 -12.99 21.12 -6.84
CA GLN A 46 -11.81 21.92 -6.55
C GLN A 46 -11.12 21.48 -5.25
N LEU A 47 -11.88 21.19 -4.19
CA LEU A 47 -11.35 20.63 -2.95
C LEU A 47 -10.69 19.27 -3.20
N GLY A 48 -11.37 18.37 -3.92
CA GLY A 48 -10.84 17.06 -4.27
C GLY A 48 -9.53 17.14 -5.04
N ALA A 49 -9.43 18.07 -6.00
CA ALA A 49 -8.19 18.32 -6.73
C ALA A 49 -7.06 18.81 -5.82
N SER A 50 -7.33 19.72 -4.89
CA SER A 50 -6.33 20.20 -3.92
C SER A 50 -5.83 19.08 -3.00
N LEU A 51 -6.74 18.25 -2.47
CA LEU A 51 -6.39 17.10 -1.63
C LEU A 51 -5.57 16.06 -2.40
N ALA A 52 -5.97 15.74 -3.63
CA ALA A 52 -5.23 14.82 -4.49
C ALA A 52 -3.82 15.33 -4.80
N THR A 53 -3.66 16.64 -5.00
CA THR A 53 -2.35 17.27 -5.24
C THR A 53 -1.47 17.21 -3.99
N ALA A 54 -2.02 17.49 -2.82
CA ALA A 54 -1.30 17.38 -1.55
C ALA A 54 -0.88 15.93 -1.27
N HIS A 55 -1.77 14.97 -1.53
CA HIS A 55 -1.45 13.54 -1.39
C HIS A 55 -0.35 13.11 -2.37
N LEU A 56 -0.43 13.52 -3.64
CA LEU A 56 0.61 13.26 -4.63
C LEU A 56 1.96 13.81 -4.17
N ALA A 57 2.00 15.06 -3.70
CA ALA A 57 3.20 15.70 -3.16
C ALA A 57 3.79 14.89 -2.00
N GLY A 58 2.96 14.42 -1.08
CA GLY A 58 3.38 13.57 0.04
C GLY A 58 3.99 12.24 -0.41
N VAL A 59 3.38 11.55 -1.39
CA VAL A 59 3.87 10.27 -1.90
C VAL A 59 5.22 10.40 -2.61
N ILE A 60 5.44 11.50 -3.33
CA ILE A 60 6.71 11.75 -4.04
C ILE A 60 7.75 12.51 -3.19
N GLY A 61 7.41 12.87 -1.95
CA GLY A 61 8.32 13.54 -1.01
C GLY A 61 8.60 15.02 -1.32
N LEU A 62 7.67 15.72 -2.00
CA LEU A 62 7.79 17.14 -2.32
C LEU A 62 6.82 18.00 -1.49
N PRO A 63 7.14 19.28 -1.24
CA PRO A 63 6.17 20.20 -0.65
C PRO A 63 5.01 20.45 -1.63
N PRO A 64 3.74 20.58 -1.16
CA PRO A 64 2.59 20.80 -2.05
C PRO A 64 2.73 22.02 -2.97
N ALA A 65 3.42 23.07 -2.49
CA ALA A 65 3.69 24.28 -3.24
C ALA A 65 4.52 24.02 -4.52
N ALA A 66 5.36 22.98 -4.55
CA ALA A 66 6.16 22.61 -5.72
C ALA A 66 5.30 22.07 -6.87
N LEU A 67 4.08 21.59 -6.59
CA LEU A 67 3.13 21.12 -7.60
C LEU A 67 2.13 22.21 -8.03
N THR A 68 2.16 23.39 -7.41
CA THR A 68 1.29 24.51 -7.77
C THR A 68 1.60 24.99 -9.20
N GLY A 69 0.59 25.02 -10.06
CA GLY A 69 0.74 25.48 -11.44
C GLY A 69 1.35 24.43 -12.40
N VAL A 70 1.78 23.27 -11.89
CA VAL A 70 2.24 22.17 -12.73
C VAL A 70 1.07 21.57 -13.51
N ARG A 71 1.22 21.49 -14.83
CA ARG A 71 0.23 20.85 -15.71
C ARG A 71 0.44 19.34 -15.75
N LEU A 72 -0.38 18.62 -14.97
CA LEU A 72 -0.42 17.17 -15.02
C LEU A 72 -1.18 16.69 -16.27
N SER A 73 -0.53 15.84 -17.07
CA SER A 73 -1.15 15.22 -18.23
C SER A 73 -1.79 13.89 -17.84
N PHE A 74 -3.09 13.77 -18.10
CA PHE A 74 -3.86 12.53 -17.91
C PHE A 74 -4.06 11.75 -19.22
N ALA A 75 -3.33 12.12 -20.28
CA ALA A 75 -3.49 11.52 -21.60
C ALA A 75 -3.19 10.01 -21.62
N ILE A 76 -2.32 9.54 -20.73
CA ILE A 76 -1.94 8.12 -20.63
C ILE A 76 -3.13 7.22 -20.29
N PHE A 77 -4.08 7.72 -19.50
CA PHE A 77 -5.28 6.97 -19.10
C PHE A 77 -6.25 6.74 -20.26
N ARG A 78 -6.14 7.50 -21.35
CA ARG A 78 -6.93 7.28 -22.59
C ARG A 78 -6.42 6.10 -23.42
N ARG A 79 -5.23 5.58 -23.10
CA ARG A 79 -4.55 4.50 -23.85
C ARG A 79 -4.39 3.21 -23.02
N LEU A 80 -5.07 3.11 -21.89
CA LEU A 80 -5.07 1.88 -21.09
C LEU A 80 -5.59 0.73 -21.96
N ARG A 81 -4.70 -0.21 -22.27
CA ARG A 81 -5.08 -1.48 -22.89
C ARG A 81 -5.39 -2.46 -21.78
N ALA A 82 -6.47 -3.23 -21.94
CA ALA A 82 -6.68 -4.39 -21.10
C ALA A 82 -5.47 -5.35 -21.25
N PRO A 83 -5.01 -6.00 -20.18
CA PRO A 83 -3.96 -7.01 -20.27
C PRO A 83 -4.35 -8.08 -21.29
N GLN A 84 -3.44 -8.39 -22.22
CA GLN A 84 -3.74 -9.31 -23.34
C GLN A 84 -3.75 -10.78 -22.92
N ALA A 85 -3.00 -11.15 -21.88
CA ALA A 85 -2.97 -12.52 -21.34
C ALA A 85 -2.60 -12.50 -19.86
N LEU A 86 -3.54 -12.85 -18.99
CA LEU A 86 -3.33 -12.85 -17.54
C LEU A 86 -2.39 -13.98 -17.08
N ASP A 87 -2.36 -15.11 -17.78
CA ASP A 87 -1.62 -16.32 -17.38
C ASP A 87 -0.09 -16.12 -17.32
N ALA A 88 0.46 -15.30 -18.21
CA ALA A 88 1.89 -14.98 -18.20
C ALA A 88 2.24 -14.06 -17.03
N ASP A 89 1.40 -13.05 -16.78
CA ASP A 89 1.56 -12.09 -15.68
C ASP A 89 1.34 -12.76 -14.32
N GLU A 90 0.43 -13.72 -14.22
CA GLU A 90 0.15 -14.48 -13.01
C GLU A 90 1.36 -15.33 -12.60
N ARG A 91 1.93 -16.11 -13.54
CA ARG A 91 3.13 -16.91 -13.28
C ARG A 91 4.30 -16.04 -12.82
N ARG A 92 4.45 -14.84 -13.40
CA ARG A 92 5.47 -13.88 -12.97
C ARG A 92 5.17 -13.35 -11.58
N ALA A 93 3.92 -12.98 -11.31
CA ALA A 93 3.47 -12.47 -10.02
C ALA A 93 3.72 -13.46 -8.87
N LEU A 94 3.48 -14.76 -9.10
CA LEU A 94 3.74 -15.81 -8.10
C LEU A 94 5.23 -15.92 -7.74
N ARG A 95 6.16 -15.58 -8.64
CA ARG A 95 7.61 -15.64 -8.38
C ARG A 95 8.20 -14.32 -7.89
N GLU A 96 7.64 -13.19 -8.31
CA GLU A 96 8.26 -11.88 -8.12
C GLU A 96 7.55 -11.02 -7.07
N ARG A 97 6.29 -11.30 -6.71
CA ARG A 97 5.58 -10.48 -5.72
C ARG A 97 6.30 -10.50 -4.37
N PRO A 98 6.64 -9.32 -3.80
CA PRO A 98 7.31 -9.24 -2.50
C PRO A 98 6.56 -9.94 -1.38
N ALA A 99 5.22 -9.92 -1.40
CA ALA A 99 4.39 -10.61 -0.43
C ALA A 99 4.59 -12.13 -0.46
N VAL A 100 4.65 -12.74 -1.65
CA VAL A 100 4.88 -14.19 -1.80
C VAL A 100 6.29 -14.55 -1.35
N ARG A 101 7.29 -13.75 -1.75
CA ARG A 101 8.68 -13.94 -1.31
C ARG A 101 8.83 -13.83 0.21
N LYS A 102 8.14 -12.87 0.84
CA LYS A 102 8.09 -12.72 2.29
C LYS A 102 7.47 -13.95 2.95
N ALA A 103 6.35 -14.44 2.44
CA ALA A 103 5.70 -15.65 2.96
C ALA A 103 6.61 -16.88 2.84
N LEU A 104 7.31 -17.04 1.72
CA LEU A 104 8.29 -18.12 1.53
C LEU A 104 9.46 -18.02 2.50
N ALA A 105 9.99 -16.80 2.72
CA ALA A 105 11.07 -16.59 3.70
C ALA A 105 10.62 -16.91 5.13
N GLN A 106 9.38 -16.55 5.49
CA GLN A 106 8.78 -16.88 6.79
C GLN A 106 8.58 -18.39 6.95
N TYR A 107 8.11 -19.06 5.91
CA TYR A 107 7.98 -20.52 5.88
C TYR A 107 9.33 -21.19 6.11
N ASN A 108 10.37 -20.81 5.36
CA ASN A 108 11.71 -21.36 5.51
C ASN A 108 12.25 -21.14 6.93
N ALA A 109 12.05 -19.94 7.50
CA ALA A 109 12.45 -19.66 8.89
C ALA A 109 11.70 -20.55 9.91
N ALA A 110 10.41 -20.80 9.70
CA ALA A 110 9.64 -21.73 10.54
C ALA A 110 10.16 -23.18 10.39
N GLN A 111 10.50 -23.59 9.17
CA GLN A 111 11.06 -24.91 8.91
C GLN A 111 12.42 -25.12 9.56
N TYR A 112 13.30 -24.11 9.53
CA TYR A 112 14.58 -24.17 10.24
C TYR A 112 14.39 -24.22 11.77
N ARG A 113 13.42 -23.48 12.31
CA ARG A 113 13.08 -23.57 13.75
C ARG A 113 12.57 -24.95 14.12
N LEU A 114 11.70 -25.54 13.30
CA LEU A 114 11.23 -26.91 13.51
C LEU A 114 12.40 -27.89 13.49
N LYS A 115 13.28 -27.80 12.49
CA LYS A 115 14.46 -28.67 12.41
C LYS A 115 15.37 -28.51 13.62
N ALA A 116 15.64 -27.29 14.06
CA ALA A 116 16.44 -27.04 15.27
C ALA A 116 15.78 -27.61 16.54
N ALA A 117 14.44 -27.55 16.63
CA ALA A 117 13.71 -28.16 17.74
C ALA A 117 13.83 -29.70 17.71
N VAL A 118 13.73 -30.33 16.53
CA VAL A 118 13.94 -31.78 16.37
C VAL A 118 15.39 -32.16 16.66
N ASP A 119 16.37 -31.45 16.11
CA ASP A 119 17.79 -31.67 16.37
C ASP A 119 18.14 -31.45 17.85
N GLY A 120 17.41 -30.58 18.56
CA GLY A 120 17.54 -30.42 20.01
C GLY A 120 17.00 -31.60 20.82
N LEU A 121 16.06 -32.37 20.28
CA LEU A 121 15.53 -33.60 20.90
C LEU A 121 16.43 -34.82 20.64
N ILE A 122 17.21 -34.79 19.55
CA ILE A 122 18.14 -35.85 19.17
C ILE A 122 19.52 -35.50 19.75
N ASN A 123 20.06 -36.32 20.64
CA ASN A 123 21.32 -36.02 21.35
C ASN A 123 22.46 -35.66 20.39
N GLY A 124 22.81 -34.38 20.34
CA GLY A 124 23.99 -33.92 19.61
C GLY A 124 25.28 -34.40 20.29
N VAL A 125 26.28 -34.76 19.49
CA VAL A 125 27.65 -35.01 19.97
C VAL A 125 28.41 -33.69 19.92
N LYS A 126 28.90 -33.21 21.07
CA LYS A 126 29.80 -32.06 21.13
C LYS A 126 31.24 -32.54 21.25
N VAL A 127 32.10 -32.09 20.36
CA VAL A 127 33.54 -32.32 20.42
C VAL A 127 34.19 -31.13 21.11
N VAL A 128 34.90 -31.36 22.20
CA VAL A 128 35.57 -30.34 22.99
C VAL A 128 37.08 -30.61 22.98
N PRO A 129 37.87 -29.85 22.20
CA PRO A 129 39.32 -29.90 22.33
C PRO A 129 39.74 -29.19 23.63
N GLY A 130 40.78 -29.72 24.27
CA GLY A 130 41.37 -29.17 25.48
C GLY A 130 42.89 -29.13 25.38
N TYR A 131 43.48 -28.07 25.91
CA TYR A 131 44.92 -27.92 26.05
C TYR A 131 45.23 -27.51 27.49
N ALA A 132 46.19 -28.19 28.10
CA ALA A 132 46.69 -27.88 29.44
C ALA A 132 48.22 -27.89 29.43
N LEU A 133 48.81 -26.80 29.88
CA LEU A 133 50.25 -26.70 30.12
C LEU A 133 50.50 -27.03 31.59
N ASN A 134 51.07 -28.21 31.85
CA ASN A 134 51.62 -28.53 33.16
C ASN A 134 53.13 -28.27 33.14
N GLN A 135 53.74 -28.02 34.29
CA GLN A 135 55.05 -27.35 34.48
C GLN A 135 56.28 -27.88 33.71
N GLN A 136 56.16 -28.92 32.87
CA GLN A 136 57.13 -29.32 31.85
C GLN A 136 56.52 -30.14 30.68
N THR A 137 55.20 -30.18 30.48
CA THR A 137 54.60 -31.03 29.43
C THR A 137 53.32 -30.43 28.86
N ASP A 138 53.25 -30.39 27.53
CA ASP A 138 52.05 -30.03 26.76
C ASP A 138 51.07 -31.20 26.75
N ASN A 139 49.85 -30.99 27.26
CA ASN A 139 48.79 -31.99 27.23
C ASN A 139 47.65 -31.54 26.32
N TYR A 140 47.47 -32.27 25.22
CA TYR A 140 46.31 -32.13 24.33
C TYR A 140 45.27 -33.19 24.66
N SER A 141 44.00 -32.81 24.71
CA SER A 141 42.88 -33.72 24.95
C SER A 141 41.73 -33.44 23.98
N LEU A 142 40.99 -34.49 23.64
CA LEU A 142 39.77 -34.40 22.84
C LEU A 142 38.65 -35.12 23.59
N ALA A 143 37.67 -34.37 24.09
CA ALA A 143 36.53 -34.94 24.81
C ALA A 143 35.28 -34.96 23.93
N LEU A 144 34.60 -36.09 23.90
CA LEU A 144 33.27 -36.23 23.30
C LEU A 144 32.23 -36.11 24.42
N LYS A 145 31.37 -35.09 24.36
CA LYS A 145 30.27 -34.89 25.31
C LYS A 145 28.95 -35.17 24.62
N THR A 146 28.20 -36.15 25.13
CA THR A 146 26.82 -36.42 24.74
C THR A 146 25.90 -35.97 25.88
N HIS A 147 24.73 -35.43 25.55
CA HIS A 147 23.69 -35.13 26.54
C HIS A 147 22.54 -36.10 26.24
N PRO A 148 22.23 -37.07 27.12
CA PRO A 148 21.06 -37.93 26.92
C PRO A 148 19.77 -37.12 27.05
N PRO A 149 18.65 -37.54 26.43
CA PRO A 149 17.41 -36.80 26.50
C PRO A 149 16.88 -36.97 27.92
N LEU A 150 16.79 -35.87 28.67
CA LEU A 150 15.95 -35.85 29.86
C LEU A 150 14.51 -35.89 29.37
N PHE A 151 13.72 -36.88 29.76
CA PHE A 151 12.28 -36.92 29.48
C PHE A 151 11.58 -35.78 30.23
N ASN A 152 11.71 -34.56 29.73
CA ASN A 152 10.84 -33.47 30.14
C ASN A 152 9.55 -33.65 29.33
N GLN A 153 8.48 -34.12 29.97
CA GLN A 153 7.17 -34.43 29.36
C GLN A 153 6.43 -33.17 28.87
N HIS A 154 7.14 -32.24 28.24
CA HIS A 154 6.66 -30.91 27.87
C HIS A 154 6.17 -30.06 29.05
N GLN A 155 6.71 -30.27 30.26
CA GLN A 155 6.19 -29.63 31.48
C GLN A 155 6.81 -28.25 31.81
N GLY A 156 7.72 -27.73 30.97
CA GLY A 156 8.32 -26.41 31.16
C GLY A 156 9.48 -26.44 32.13
#